data_AF-A0A2H2ZDE7-F1
#
_entry.id   AF-A0A2H2ZDE7-F1
#
_cell.length_a   1.000
_cell.length_b   1.000
_cell.length_c   1.000
_cell.angle_alpha   90.00
_cell.angle_beta   90.00
_cell.angle_gamma   90.00
#
_symmetry.space_group_name_H-M   'P 1'
#
loop_
_entity.id
_entity.type
_entity.pdbx_description
1 polymer ?
#
loop_
_entity_poly.entity_id
_entity_poly.type
_entity_poly.pdbx_seq_one_letter_code
_entity_poly.pdbx_strand_id
1 'polypeptide(L)'
;MSTSTSRPFSTTPSLLARKLPTPSSSSAKPARRNRAAPKSENFNRIRTLRRNMFSPAPPPLRMARQRYLRHWTIHRAWMLFRRKQHEAIEKERSRMHAGMFNACEELRKTVGPGSRGEGYLYRVAMEKKGIYGLEGVPIEYARFQTDTPAKEAWNHDWKR
;
A
#
# COMPACT_ATOMS: atom_id res chain seq x y z
N MET A 1 -42.94 -3.22 -13.14
CA MET A 1 -42.16 -2.33 -14.02
C MET A 1 -40.96 -1.82 -13.25
N SER A 2 -39.78 -2.40 -13.46
CA SER A 2 -38.59 -2.12 -12.65
C SER A 2 -37.89 -0.86 -13.18
N THR A 3 -37.95 0.22 -12.40
CA THR A 3 -37.30 1.49 -12.73
C THR A 3 -35.78 1.32 -12.65
N SER A 4 -35.12 1.32 -13.82
CA SER A 4 -33.67 1.39 -13.94
C SER A 4 -33.18 2.74 -13.43
N THR A 5 -32.68 2.79 -12.21
CA THR A 5 -31.98 3.96 -11.68
C THR A 5 -30.61 4.06 -12.35
N SER A 6 -30.53 4.81 -13.45
CA SER A 6 -29.26 5.22 -14.04
C SER A 6 -28.55 6.16 -13.05
N ARG A 7 -27.50 5.67 -12.39
CA ARG A 7 -26.60 6.53 -11.62
C ARG A 7 -25.81 7.40 -12.61
N PRO A 8 -25.95 8.75 -12.58
CA PRO A 8 -25.10 9.59 -13.40
C PRO A 8 -23.65 9.42 -12.93
N PHE A 9 -22.75 9.15 -13.89
CA PHE A 9 -21.32 9.16 -13.65
C PHE A 9 -20.94 10.57 -13.16
N SER A 10 -20.59 10.66 -11.88
CA SER A 10 -20.03 11.86 -11.28
C SER A 10 -18.75 12.24 -12.02
N THR A 11 -18.88 13.17 -12.95
CA THR A 11 -17.74 13.89 -13.53
C THR A 11 -17.65 15.15 -12.71
N THR A 12 -16.99 15.10 -11.56
CA THR A 12 -16.62 16.33 -10.86
C THR A 12 -15.67 17.10 -11.77
N PRO A 13 -16.05 18.26 -12.33
CA PRO A 13 -15.09 19.10 -13.01
C PRO A 13 -14.09 19.58 -11.96
N SER A 14 -12.79 19.38 -12.22
CA SER A 14 -11.75 20.01 -11.41
C SER A 14 -11.92 21.52 -11.48
N LEU A 15 -12.37 22.14 -10.39
CA LEU A 15 -12.60 23.58 -10.28
C LEU A 15 -11.31 24.43 -10.29
N LEU A 16 -10.15 23.84 -10.59
CA LEU A 16 -8.85 24.49 -10.47
C LEU A 16 -8.37 25.27 -11.72
N ALA A 17 -9.18 25.36 -12.77
CA ALA A 17 -8.82 26.14 -13.97
C ALA A 17 -9.55 27.49 -14.05
N ARG A 18 -9.44 28.34 -13.01
CA ARG A 18 -9.82 29.76 -13.13
C ARG A 18 -8.66 30.55 -13.73
N LYS A 19 -8.70 30.81 -15.03
CA LYS A 19 -7.78 31.73 -15.72
C LYS A 19 -8.10 33.15 -15.23
N LEU A 20 -7.15 33.87 -14.62
CA LEU A 20 -7.37 35.25 -14.18
C LEU A 20 -7.60 36.18 -15.40
N PRO A 21 -8.49 37.18 -15.29
CA PRO A 21 -8.67 38.18 -16.34
C PRO A 21 -7.40 39.04 -16.49
N THR A 22 -6.95 39.20 -17.73
CA THR A 22 -5.86 40.11 -18.11
C THR A 22 -6.31 41.57 -17.96
N PRO A 23 -5.64 42.40 -17.15
CA PRO A 23 -5.96 43.82 -17.08
C PRO A 23 -5.59 44.50 -18.40
N SER A 24 -6.51 45.36 -18.87
CA SER A 24 -6.37 46.22 -20.05
C SER A 24 -5.17 47.16 -19.93
N SER A 25 -4.53 47.36 -21.08
CA SER A 25 -3.32 48.16 -21.32
C SER A 25 -3.37 49.57 -20.71
N SER A 26 -2.45 49.85 -19.79
CA SER A 26 -1.93 51.20 -19.56
C SER A 26 -0.45 51.24 -19.92
N SER A 27 -0.09 52.22 -20.73
CA SER A 27 1.25 52.44 -21.29
C SER A 27 2.26 52.81 -20.20
N ALA A 28 2.94 51.82 -19.64
CA ALA A 28 4.09 52.02 -18.76
C ALA A 28 5.40 52.02 -19.56
N LYS A 29 6.24 53.05 -19.36
CA LYS A 29 7.56 53.24 -19.98
C LYS A 29 8.45 51.98 -19.79
N PRO A 30 9.31 51.60 -20.75
CA PRO A 30 10.16 50.42 -20.61
C PRO A 30 11.18 50.63 -19.50
N ALA A 31 11.01 49.93 -18.38
CA ALA A 31 12.00 49.87 -17.32
C ALA A 31 13.31 49.30 -17.91
N ARG A 32 14.40 50.05 -17.76
CA ARG A 32 15.75 49.63 -18.18
C ARG A 32 16.07 48.28 -17.54
N ARG A 33 16.28 47.27 -18.38
CA ARG A 33 16.59 45.90 -17.98
C ARG A 33 17.99 45.84 -17.39
N ASN A 34 18.11 46.04 -16.07
CA ASN A 34 19.34 45.75 -15.35
C ASN A 34 19.76 44.31 -15.65
N ARG A 35 21.00 44.13 -16.13
CA ARG A 35 21.56 42.82 -16.49
C ARG A 35 21.52 41.94 -15.24
N ALA A 36 20.62 40.95 -15.23
CA ALA A 36 20.53 39.98 -14.15
C ALA A 36 21.87 39.25 -14.01
N ALA A 37 22.34 39.07 -12.77
CA ALA A 37 23.56 38.33 -12.48
C ALA A 37 23.55 36.95 -13.17
N PRO A 38 24.71 36.46 -13.65
CA PRO A 38 24.79 35.15 -14.29
C PRO A 38 24.24 34.08 -13.35
N LYS A 39 23.23 33.35 -13.82
CA LYS A 39 22.61 32.28 -13.03
C LYS A 39 23.67 31.21 -12.77
N SER A 40 23.90 30.93 -11.49
CA SER A 40 24.80 29.85 -11.09
C SER A 40 24.30 28.50 -11.61
N GLU A 41 25.20 27.54 -11.77
CA GLU A 41 24.86 26.16 -12.12
C GLU A 41 23.81 25.58 -11.15
N ASN A 42 23.92 25.89 -9.86
CA ASN A 42 22.98 25.48 -8.81
C ASN A 42 21.55 25.99 -9.08
N PHE A 43 21.40 27.24 -9.57
CA PHE A 43 20.09 27.76 -9.96
C PHE A 43 19.44 26.91 -11.07
N ASN A 44 20.23 26.46 -12.06
CA ASN A 44 19.73 25.61 -13.13
C ASN A 44 19.36 24.21 -12.61
N ARG A 45 20.16 23.63 -11.70
CA ARG A 45 19.85 22.36 -11.04
C ARG A 45 18.54 22.41 -10.24
N ILE A 46 18.38 23.43 -9.40
CA ILE A 46 17.16 23.65 -8.61
C ILE A 46 15.96 23.88 -9.53
N ARG A 47 16.14 24.62 -10.63
CA ARG A 47 15.08 24.85 -11.61
C ARG A 47 14.64 23.56 -12.30
N THR A 48 15.57 22.68 -12.66
CA THR A 48 15.26 21.37 -13.26
C THR A 48 14.55 20.47 -12.25
N LEU A 49 15.03 20.40 -11.01
CA LEU A 49 14.36 19.67 -9.94
C LEU A 49 12.93 20.18 -9.73
N ARG A 50 12.75 21.50 -9.59
CA ARG A 50 11.44 22.12 -9.43
C ARG A 50 10.53 21.85 -10.62
N ARG A 51 11.07 21.88 -11.84
CA ARG A 51 10.31 21.56 -13.05
C ARG A 51 9.88 20.09 -13.11
N ASN A 52 10.76 19.16 -12.73
CA ASN A 52 10.46 17.73 -12.74
C ASN A 52 9.47 17.34 -11.65
N MET A 53 9.63 17.90 -10.45
CA MET A 53 8.74 17.64 -9.31
C MET A 53 7.33 18.22 -9.51
N PHE A 54 7.22 19.41 -10.11
CA PHE A 54 5.96 20.13 -10.24
C PHE A 54 5.50 20.23 -11.70
N SER A 55 5.83 19.23 -12.52
CA SER A 55 5.27 19.12 -13.86
C SER A 55 3.77 18.82 -13.78
N PRO A 56 2.92 19.49 -14.58
CA PRO A 56 1.49 19.23 -14.56
C PRO A 56 1.21 17.80 -15.03
N ALA A 57 0.27 17.14 -14.36
CA ALA A 57 -0.15 15.81 -14.77
C ALA A 57 -0.67 15.81 -16.22
N PRO A 58 -0.46 14.72 -16.99
CA PRO A 58 -1.09 14.54 -18.28
C PRO A 58 -2.62 14.69 -18.18
N PRO A 59 -3.30 15.11 -19.28
CA PRO A 59 -4.75 15.22 -19.28
C PRO A 59 -5.43 13.86 -19.00
N PRO A 60 -6.65 13.87 -18.43
CA PRO A 60 -7.36 12.64 -18.12
C PRO A 60 -7.65 11.82 -19.39
N LEU A 61 -7.56 10.50 -19.24
CA LEU A 61 -7.71 9.57 -20.35
C LEU A 61 -9.15 9.56 -20.89
N ARG A 62 -9.30 9.83 -22.19
CA ARG A 62 -10.57 9.70 -22.92
C ARG A 62 -10.62 8.35 -23.62
N MET A 63 -11.69 7.58 -23.37
CA MET A 63 -11.89 6.26 -23.97
C MET A 63 -13.16 6.24 -24.80
N ALA A 64 -13.10 5.61 -25.98
CA ALA A 64 -14.30 5.25 -26.74
C ALA A 64 -15.11 4.18 -26.00
N ARG A 65 -16.42 4.08 -26.28
CA ARG A 65 -17.36 3.20 -25.58
C ARG A 65 -16.88 1.75 -25.42
N GLN A 66 -16.44 1.10 -26.50
CA GLN A 66 -15.97 -0.29 -26.44
C GLN A 66 -14.68 -0.47 -25.63
N ARG A 67 -13.81 0.55 -25.59
CA ARG A 67 -12.60 0.54 -24.74
C ARG A 67 -12.97 0.71 -23.27
N TYR A 68 -13.90 1.63 -22.98
CA TYR A 68 -14.41 1.86 -21.64
C TYR A 68 -15.08 0.61 -21.06
N LEU A 69 -15.95 -0.06 -21.84
CA LEU A 69 -16.61 -1.29 -21.39
C LEU A 69 -15.61 -2.42 -21.10
N ARG A 70 -14.62 -2.63 -21.98
CA ARG A 70 -13.54 -3.60 -21.72
C ARG A 70 -12.78 -3.29 -20.44
N HIS A 71 -12.41 -2.03 -20.23
CA HIS A 71 -11.72 -1.59 -19.03
C HIS A 71 -12.59 -1.82 -17.78
N TRP A 72 -13.88 -1.48 -17.84
CA TRP A 72 -14.82 -1.69 -16.74
C TRP A 72 -14.95 -3.17 -16.37
N THR A 73 -15.06 -4.06 -17.35
CA THR A 73 -15.16 -5.51 -17.11
C THR A 73 -13.89 -6.04 -16.45
N ILE A 74 -12.71 -5.66 -16.94
CA ILE A 74 -11.43 -6.06 -16.34
C ILE A 74 -11.33 -5.55 -14.90
N HIS A 75 -11.67 -4.28 -14.67
CA HIS A 75 -11.65 -3.68 -13.34
C HIS A 75 -12.59 -4.41 -12.36
N ARG A 76 -13.80 -4.74 -12.80
CA ARG A 76 -14.77 -5.50 -12.00
C ARG A 76 -14.28 -6.91 -11.70
N ALA A 77 -13.75 -7.62 -12.70
CA ALA A 77 -13.17 -8.95 -12.52
C ALA A 77 -12.01 -8.92 -11.51
N TRP A 78 -11.14 -7.90 -11.59
CA TRP A 78 -10.04 -7.71 -10.65
C TRP A 78 -10.53 -7.45 -9.22
N MET A 79 -11.53 -6.58 -9.02
CA MET A 79 -12.12 -6.36 -7.70
C MET A 79 -12.73 -7.64 -7.11
N LEU A 80 -13.43 -8.43 -7.91
CA LEU A 80 -13.98 -9.72 -7.48
C LEU A 80 -12.89 -10.72 -7.13
N PHE A 81 -11.84 -10.81 -7.95
CA PHE A 81 -10.68 -11.65 -7.67
C PHE A 81 -10.02 -11.27 -6.34
N ARG A 82 -9.75 -9.98 -6.13
CA ARG A 82 -9.19 -9.48 -4.86
C ARG A 82 -10.09 -9.84 -3.68
N ARG A 83 -11.40 -9.63 -3.78
CA ARG A 83 -12.35 -10.00 -2.72
C ARG A 83 -12.24 -11.48 -2.37
N LYS A 84 -12.22 -12.37 -3.37
CA LYS A 84 -12.03 -13.81 -3.15
C LYS A 84 -10.71 -14.13 -2.47
N GLN A 85 -9.62 -13.46 -2.82
CA GLN A 85 -8.31 -13.63 -2.16
C GLN A 85 -8.35 -13.19 -0.69
N HIS A 86 -8.96 -12.04 -0.40
CA HIS A 86 -9.14 -11.57 0.98
C HIS A 86 -9.99 -12.55 1.81
N GLU A 87 -11.13 -12.98 1.28
CA GLU A 87 -12.02 -13.97 1.92
C GLU A 87 -11.28 -15.29 2.20
N ALA A 88 -10.44 -15.76 1.26
CA ALA A 88 -9.64 -16.98 1.46
C ALA A 88 -8.60 -16.83 2.58
N ILE A 89 -7.88 -15.71 2.62
CA ILE A 89 -6.89 -15.40 3.67
C ILE A 89 -7.58 -15.27 5.03
N GLU A 90 -8.73 -14.60 5.09
CA GLU A 90 -9.52 -14.45 6.32
C GLU A 90 -10.03 -15.79 6.83
N LYS A 91 -10.59 -16.62 5.95
CA LYS A 91 -11.05 -17.97 6.30
C LYS A 91 -9.90 -18.82 6.85
N GLU A 92 -8.74 -18.78 6.21
CA GLU A 92 -7.56 -19.53 6.66
C GLU A 92 -7.04 -19.02 8.01
N ARG A 93 -7.02 -17.69 8.21
CA ARG A 93 -6.70 -17.09 9.52
C ARG A 93 -7.67 -17.53 10.60
N SER A 94 -8.97 -17.52 10.33
CA SER A 94 -10.00 -18.00 11.25
C SER A 94 -9.84 -19.48 11.57
N ARG A 95 -9.48 -20.32 10.59
CA ARG A 95 -9.19 -21.74 10.77
C ARG A 95 -7.99 -21.95 11.69
N MET A 96 -6.87 -21.26 11.44
CA MET A 96 -5.68 -21.34 12.29
C MET A 96 -5.98 -20.87 13.72
N HIS A 97 -6.71 -19.75 13.87
CA HIS A 97 -7.11 -19.23 15.17
C HIS A 97 -8.01 -20.21 15.94
N ALA A 98 -8.99 -20.83 15.29
CA ALA A 98 -9.85 -21.84 15.91
C ALA A 98 -9.03 -23.08 16.35
N GLY A 99 -8.07 -23.52 15.54
CA GLY A 99 -7.15 -24.60 15.90
C GLY A 99 -6.30 -24.26 17.12
N MET A 100 -5.72 -23.05 17.15
CA MET A 100 -4.95 -22.55 18.29
C MET A 100 -5.81 -22.45 19.56
N PHE A 101 -7.04 -21.95 19.43
CA PHE A 101 -7.98 -21.84 20.55
C PHE A 101 -8.31 -23.22 21.14
N ASN A 102 -8.70 -24.18 20.31
CA ASN A 102 -9.01 -25.53 20.76
C ASN A 102 -7.81 -26.18 21.46
N ALA A 103 -6.61 -26.04 20.90
CA ALA A 103 -5.39 -26.57 21.52
C ALA A 103 -5.09 -25.93 22.88
N CYS A 104 -5.30 -24.62 23.03
CA CYS A 104 -5.12 -23.91 24.29
C CYS A 104 -6.17 -24.30 25.34
N GLU A 105 -7.43 -24.50 24.93
CA GLU A 105 -8.51 -24.95 25.81
C GLU A 105 -8.28 -26.36 26.32
N GLU A 106 -7.77 -27.26 25.47
CA GLU A 106 -7.32 -28.58 25.92
C GLU A 106 -6.16 -28.45 26.92
N LEU A 107 -5.12 -27.67 26.58
CA LEU A 107 -3.96 -27.44 27.45
C LEU A 107 -4.34 -26.86 28.82
N ARG A 108 -5.42 -26.08 28.89
CA ARG A 108 -5.93 -25.50 30.13
C ARG A 108 -6.47 -26.56 31.08
N LYS A 109 -7.08 -27.63 30.55
CA LYS A 109 -7.64 -28.76 31.31
C LYS A 109 -6.60 -29.85 31.57
N THR A 110 -5.48 -29.85 30.84
CA THR A 110 -4.43 -30.86 31.07
C THR A 110 -3.77 -30.70 32.43
N VAL A 111 -3.49 -31.84 33.06
CA VAL A 111 -2.66 -31.97 34.26
C VAL A 111 -1.28 -32.49 33.86
N GLY A 112 -0.21 -31.90 34.39
CA GLY A 112 1.17 -32.38 34.19
C GLY A 112 2.06 -31.44 33.35
N PRO A 113 3.30 -31.85 33.04
CA PRO A 113 3.94 -33.15 33.34
C PRO A 113 4.45 -33.27 34.78
N GLY A 114 4.40 -34.49 35.36
CA GLY A 114 4.88 -34.77 36.72
C GLY A 114 3.94 -34.24 37.81
N SER A 115 4.48 -33.60 38.85
CA SER A 115 3.73 -33.04 39.99
C SER A 115 3.11 -31.66 39.72
N ARG A 116 3.12 -31.20 38.47
CA ARG A 116 2.56 -29.90 38.08
C ARG A 116 1.03 -29.99 38.04
N GLY A 117 0.37 -29.07 38.75
CA GLY A 117 -1.09 -28.99 38.77
C GLY A 117 -1.71 -28.60 37.43
N GLU A 118 -3.03 -28.72 37.35
CA GLU A 118 -3.84 -28.40 36.17
C GLU A 118 -3.56 -27.00 35.61
N GLY A 119 -3.52 -26.90 34.27
CA GLY A 119 -3.37 -25.63 33.55
C GLY A 119 -1.99 -24.97 33.71
N TYR A 120 -1.00 -25.66 34.29
CA TYR A 120 0.37 -25.14 34.40
C TYR A 120 0.96 -24.80 33.03
N LEU A 121 0.89 -25.73 32.06
CA LEU A 121 1.41 -25.51 30.71
C LEU A 121 0.69 -24.36 29.99
N TYR A 122 -0.63 -24.22 30.19
CA TYR A 122 -1.40 -23.11 29.63
C TYR A 122 -0.90 -21.75 30.14
N ARG A 123 -0.67 -21.63 31.46
CA ARG A 123 -0.12 -20.39 32.05
C ARG A 123 1.25 -20.03 31.48
N VAL A 124 2.13 -21.03 31.33
CA VAL A 124 3.46 -20.84 30.74
C VAL A 124 3.38 -20.44 29.26
N ALA A 125 2.53 -21.10 28.47
CA ALA A 125 2.36 -20.80 27.05
C ALA A 125 1.77 -19.40 26.79
N MET A 126 1.00 -18.86 27.73
CA MET A 126 0.44 -17.51 27.64
C MET A 126 1.43 -16.39 27.99
N GLU A 127 2.59 -16.72 28.56
CA GLU A 127 3.64 -15.72 28.83
C GLU A 127 4.11 -15.07 27.52
N LYS A 128 4.23 -13.74 27.51
CA LYS A 128 4.67 -12.96 26.34
C LYS A 128 6.13 -12.49 26.44
N LYS A 129 6.96 -13.28 27.14
CA LYS A 129 8.39 -12.97 27.34
C LYS A 129 9.11 -12.95 25.99
N GLY A 130 9.88 -11.89 25.73
CA GLY A 130 10.67 -11.73 24.50
C GLY A 130 9.90 -11.36 23.23
N ILE A 131 8.56 -11.41 23.23
CA ILE A 131 7.75 -11.20 22.01
C ILE A 131 7.75 -9.75 21.55
N TYR A 132 7.66 -8.79 22.50
CA TYR A 132 7.61 -7.36 22.19
C TYR A 132 9.00 -6.68 22.19
N GLY A 133 10.08 -7.47 22.27
CA GLY A 133 11.45 -6.97 22.26
C GLY A 133 12.03 -6.85 20.85
N LEU A 134 13.28 -6.38 20.77
CA LEU A 134 14.05 -6.29 19.52
C LEU A 134 14.28 -7.68 18.88
N GLU A 135 14.45 -8.71 19.72
CA GLU A 135 14.75 -10.09 19.33
C GLU A 135 13.48 -10.96 19.17
N GLY A 136 12.29 -10.36 18.97
CA GLY A 136 11.02 -11.11 18.93
C GLY A 136 10.85 -11.97 17.66
N VAL A 137 11.39 -11.52 16.52
CA VAL A 137 11.41 -12.26 15.25
C VAL A 137 12.84 -12.25 14.72
N PRO A 138 13.48 -13.42 14.51
CA PRO A 138 14.84 -13.48 13.96
C PRO A 138 14.93 -12.80 12.58
N ILE A 139 15.94 -11.96 12.40
CA ILE A 139 16.10 -11.16 11.17
C ILE A 139 16.35 -12.03 9.93
N GLU A 140 16.93 -13.22 10.11
CA GLU A 140 17.14 -14.19 9.04
C GLU A 140 15.83 -14.76 8.50
N TYR A 141 14.79 -14.84 9.34
CA TYR A 141 13.47 -15.33 8.95
C TYR A 141 12.59 -14.21 8.35
N ALA A 142 12.81 -12.96 8.74
CA ALA A 142 12.05 -11.80 8.24
C ALA A 142 12.38 -11.41 6.78
N ARG A 143 13.08 -12.26 6.02
CA ARG A 143 13.47 -12.01 4.63
C ARG A 143 12.24 -12.04 3.71
N PHE A 144 12.15 -11.05 2.81
CA PHE A 144 11.09 -10.98 1.80
C PHE A 144 11.30 -12.00 0.69
N GLN A 145 10.20 -12.44 0.08
CA GLN A 145 10.22 -13.26 -1.12
C GLN A 145 10.76 -12.46 -2.31
N THR A 146 11.68 -13.06 -3.07
CA THR A 146 12.26 -12.48 -4.30
C THR A 146 11.63 -13.12 -5.54
N ASP A 147 11.65 -12.41 -6.68
CA ASP A 147 11.07 -12.90 -7.94
C ASP A 147 11.82 -14.14 -8.48
N THR A 148 13.15 -14.17 -8.34
CA THR A 148 13.99 -15.33 -8.66
C THR A 148 14.79 -15.76 -7.43
N PRO A 149 15.13 -17.05 -7.29
CA PRO A 149 15.98 -17.51 -6.20
C PRO A 149 17.39 -16.93 -6.33
N ALA A 150 18.13 -16.90 -5.22
CA ALA A 150 19.55 -16.58 -5.21
C ALA A 150 20.37 -17.71 -5.85
N LYS A 151 21.66 -17.44 -6.14
CA LYS A 151 22.59 -18.44 -6.67
C LYS A 151 22.67 -19.69 -5.77
N GLU A 152 22.64 -19.47 -4.46
CA GLU A 152 22.46 -20.52 -3.46
C GLU A 152 21.12 -20.25 -2.76
N ALA A 153 20.13 -21.10 -3.02
CA ALA A 153 18.77 -20.89 -2.53
C ALA A 153 18.63 -21.19 -1.03
N TRP A 154 19.41 -22.15 -0.53
CA TRP A 154 19.39 -22.59 0.86
C TRP A 154 20.78 -23.07 1.30
N ASN A 155 21.22 -22.60 2.46
CA ASN A 155 22.50 -23.01 3.04
C ASN A 155 22.32 -24.32 3.81
N HIS A 156 22.77 -25.42 3.23
CA HIS A 156 22.74 -26.75 3.85
C HIS A 156 23.87 -26.98 4.87
N ASP A 157 24.91 -26.14 4.85
CA ASP A 157 26.09 -26.24 5.71
C ASP A 157 25.95 -25.41 7.00
N TRP A 158 24.75 -24.92 7.31
CA TRP A 158 24.50 -24.15 8.52
C TRP A 158 24.85 -24.95 9.79
N LYS A 159 25.66 -24.35 10.67
CA LYS A 159 26.09 -24.92 11.96
C LYS A 159 25.64 -24.01 13.11
N ARG A 160 25.28 -24.64 14.23
CA ARG A 160 24.81 -23.98 15.46
C ARG A 160 25.94 -23.34 16.24
#